data_AF-A0A968MEW2-F1
#
_entry.id   AF-A0A968MEW2-F1
#
_cell.length_a   1.000
_cell.length_b   1.000
_cell.length_c   1.000
_cell.angle_alpha   90.00
_cell.angle_beta   90.00
_cell.angle_gamma   90.00
#
_symmetry.space_group_name_H-M   'P 1'
#
loop_
_entity.id
_entity.type
_entity.pdbx_description
1 polymer ?
#
loop_
_entity_poly.entity_id
_entity_poly.type
_entity_poly.pdbx_seq_one_letter_code
_entity_poly.pdbx_strand_id
1 'polypeptide(L)'
;MTKSLRYCLGTGLWLLLFSFSLGVQAQVRLSTQGTDTQQLYRLSDKFNEKQTQAFQQLHRFLSEPSNVEDYKHLLQDTVILGLELFAPDGSPIVNEINSNVGAANTTRANTLWTGGRSGLNLNGEGITFGVWEAFDNTPTGQSVAAILPTHQELAGRVTIMDGAVLPGGLGANHGTHVAGTLAATGVVGDAKGMASKALLHSYDANNDEAEMAIAAANGLVISQHSYGFNASSPTFQSDI
;
A
#
# COMPACT_ATOMS: atom_id res chain seq x y z
N MET A 1 35.63 24.02 -56.47
CA MET A 1 36.25 22.96 -55.65
C MET A 1 36.53 23.56 -54.26
N THR A 2 35.59 23.47 -53.32
CA THR A 2 35.42 22.43 -52.26
C THR A 2 36.26 22.64 -51.00
N LYS A 3 35.53 22.85 -49.89
CA LYS A 3 35.75 22.38 -48.50
C LYS A 3 36.86 23.10 -47.69
N SER A 4 36.70 23.44 -46.41
CA SER A 4 35.66 23.19 -45.41
C SER A 4 35.88 24.08 -44.18
N LEU A 5 34.82 24.76 -43.70
CA LEU A 5 34.71 25.22 -42.32
C LEU A 5 34.20 24.03 -41.46
N ARG A 6 34.90 23.67 -40.40
CA ARG A 6 34.41 22.79 -39.34
C ARG A 6 34.75 23.41 -38.00
N TYR A 7 33.75 24.02 -37.34
CA TYR A 7 33.82 24.36 -35.93
C TYR A 7 32.47 24.09 -35.24
N CYS A 8 32.60 23.45 -34.07
CA CYS A 8 31.70 23.47 -32.91
C CYS A 8 30.28 22.88 -33.06
N LEU A 9 30.16 21.57 -32.81
CA LEU A 9 28.91 20.94 -32.37
C LEU A 9 29.12 19.91 -31.23
N GLY A 10 30.20 20.02 -30.45
CA GLY A 10 30.61 18.98 -29.49
C GLY A 10 30.48 19.31 -28.00
N THR A 11 30.25 20.56 -27.59
CA THR A 11 30.44 20.97 -26.18
C THR A 11 29.15 21.25 -25.41
N GLY A 12 27.99 21.33 -26.06
CA GLY A 12 26.72 21.67 -25.40
C GLY A 12 26.03 20.51 -24.66
N LEU A 13 26.26 19.25 -25.06
CA LEU A 13 25.53 18.10 -24.51
C LEU A 13 26.15 17.54 -23.22
N TRP A 14 27.44 17.83 -22.96
CA TRP A 14 28.13 17.40 -21.74
C TRP A 14 27.88 18.30 -20.53
N LEU A 15 27.51 19.57 -20.73
CA LEU A 15 27.20 20.52 -19.65
C LEU A 15 25.79 20.31 -19.05
N LEU A 16 24.84 19.78 -19.84
CA LEU A 16 23.48 19.45 -19.37
C LEU A 16 23.42 18.15 -18.56
N LEU A 17 24.28 17.16 -18.86
CA LEU A 17 24.37 15.92 -18.08
C LEU A 17 25.12 16.10 -16.75
N PHE A 18 26.03 17.09 -16.66
CA PHE A 18 26.76 17.39 -15.43
C PHE A 18 25.95 18.22 -14.42
N SER A 19 24.98 19.02 -14.89
CA SER A 19 24.10 19.81 -14.03
C SER A 19 22.97 18.98 -13.41
N PHE A 20 22.54 17.89 -14.08
CA PHE A 20 21.52 16.98 -13.54
C PHE A 20 22.06 16.12 -12.37
N SER A 21 23.33 15.69 -12.42
CA SER A 21 23.94 14.90 -11.35
C SER A 21 24.25 15.73 -10.08
N LEU A 22 24.59 17.00 -10.22
CA LEU A 22 24.77 17.93 -9.10
C LEU A 22 23.45 18.26 -8.38
N GLY A 23 22.34 18.36 -9.12
CA GLY A 23 21.01 18.62 -8.55
C GLY A 23 20.49 17.47 -7.67
N VAL A 24 20.64 16.22 -8.12
CA VAL A 24 20.22 15.03 -7.36
C VAL A 24 21.08 14.85 -6.10
N GLN A 25 22.40 15.05 -6.18
CA GLN A 25 23.27 14.97 -5.00
C GLN A 25 23.02 16.12 -4.00
N ALA A 26 22.66 17.33 -4.47
CA ALA A 26 22.30 18.44 -3.60
C ALA A 26 20.97 18.18 -2.86
N GLN A 27 19.97 17.61 -3.55
CA GLN A 27 18.66 17.27 -2.97
C GLN A 27 18.77 16.15 -1.91
N VAL A 28 19.59 15.12 -2.16
CA VAL A 28 19.87 14.05 -1.17
C VAL A 28 20.62 14.62 0.04
N ARG A 29 21.59 15.51 -0.16
CA ARG A 29 22.34 16.14 0.94
C ARG A 29 21.47 17.02 1.84
N LEU A 30 20.53 17.78 1.26
CA LEU A 30 19.57 18.59 2.01
C LEU A 30 18.58 17.74 2.84
N SER A 31 18.22 16.55 2.36
CA SER A 31 17.40 15.58 3.11
C SER A 31 18.13 14.98 4.32
N THR A 32 19.44 14.76 4.22
CA THR A 32 20.26 14.19 5.30
C THR A 32 20.85 15.22 6.26
N GLN A 33 20.78 16.51 5.95
CA GLN A 33 21.38 17.57 6.77
C GLN A 33 20.60 17.71 8.09
N GLY A 34 21.23 17.39 9.22
CA GLY A 34 20.60 17.36 10.54
C GLY A 34 19.94 16.03 10.93
N THR A 35 19.97 15.03 10.04
CA THR A 35 19.51 13.67 10.34
C THR A 35 20.67 12.87 10.95
N ASP A 36 20.43 12.22 12.09
CA ASP A 36 21.40 11.29 12.68
C ASP A 36 21.40 9.97 11.91
N THR A 37 22.12 9.97 10.79
CA THR A 37 22.21 8.83 9.88
C THR A 37 22.82 7.59 10.56
N GLN A 38 23.71 7.76 11.54
CA GLN A 38 24.24 6.64 12.30
C GLN A 38 23.18 5.98 13.18
N GLN A 39 22.30 6.76 13.82
CA GLN A 39 21.16 6.19 14.54
C GLN A 39 20.19 5.46 13.62
N LEU A 40 19.94 5.98 12.42
CA LEU A 40 19.08 5.30 11.44
C LEU A 40 19.68 3.97 10.97
N TYR A 41 21.00 3.91 10.74
CA TYR A 41 21.67 2.64 10.42
C TYR A 41 21.59 1.65 11.59
N ARG A 42 21.83 2.07 12.83
CA ARG A 42 21.66 1.20 14.01
C ARG A 42 20.22 0.70 14.17
N LEU A 43 19.23 1.55 13.86
CA LEU A 43 17.82 1.16 13.90
C LEU A 43 17.50 0.14 12.80
N SER A 44 18.03 0.34 11.60
CA SER A 44 17.95 -0.61 10.49
C SER A 44 18.54 -1.97 10.87
N ASP A 45 19.76 -2.00 11.43
CA ASP A 45 20.41 -3.25 11.86
C ASP A 45 19.58 -3.96 12.93
N LYS A 46 19.07 -3.21 13.92
CA LYS A 46 18.20 -3.75 14.97
C LYS A 46 16.91 -4.36 14.41
N PHE A 47 16.29 -3.71 13.42
CA PHE A 47 15.06 -4.22 12.80
C PHE A 47 15.32 -5.44 11.92
N ASN A 48 16.44 -5.47 11.19
CA ASN A 48 16.86 -6.64 10.42
C ASN A 48 17.15 -7.85 11.32
N GLU A 49 17.83 -7.63 12.46
CA GLU A 49 18.08 -8.68 13.44
C GLU A 49 16.77 -9.21 14.05
N LYS A 50 15.87 -8.30 14.45
CA LYS A 50 14.55 -8.65 14.97
C LYS A 50 13.73 -9.47 13.96
N GLN A 51 13.73 -9.07 12.69
CA GLN A 51 13.03 -9.79 11.62
C GLN A 51 13.64 -11.18 11.39
N THR A 52 14.96 -11.29 11.39
CA THR A 52 15.66 -12.58 11.22
C THR A 52 15.34 -13.54 12.37
N GLN A 53 15.35 -13.06 13.61
CA GLN A 53 15.01 -13.86 14.78
C GLN A 53 13.55 -14.35 14.73
N ALA A 54 12.63 -13.48 14.31
CA ALA A 54 11.23 -13.86 14.16
C ALA A 54 11.04 -14.93 13.07
N PHE A 55 11.69 -14.82 11.91
CA PHE A 55 11.65 -15.87 10.88
C PHE A 55 12.18 -17.21 11.39
N GLN A 56 13.26 -17.20 12.18
CA GLN A 56 13.79 -18.42 12.79
C GLN A 56 12.85 -19.02 13.84
N GLN A 57 12.13 -18.19 14.59
CA GLN A 57 11.12 -18.64 15.55
C GLN A 57 9.89 -19.21 14.82
N LEU A 58 9.47 -18.58 13.72
CA LEU A 58 8.39 -19.08 12.87
C LEU A 58 8.72 -20.45 12.30
N HIS A 59 9.90 -20.59 11.69
CA HIS A 59 10.33 -21.87 11.15
C HIS A 59 10.36 -22.97 12.22
N ARG A 60 10.71 -22.64 13.47
CA ARG A 60 10.66 -23.58 14.59
C ARG A 60 9.22 -23.89 15.02
N PHE A 61 8.37 -22.87 15.12
CA PHE A 61 6.96 -23.02 15.48
C PHE A 61 6.22 -23.92 14.48
N LEU A 62 6.41 -23.67 13.17
CA LEU A 62 5.81 -24.44 12.08
C LEU A 62 6.44 -25.81 11.84
N SER A 63 7.50 -26.18 12.57
CA SER A 63 8.08 -27.53 12.49
C SER A 63 7.23 -28.59 13.20
N GLU A 64 6.29 -28.16 14.05
CA GLU A 64 5.27 -29.00 14.69
C GLU A 64 3.97 -28.97 13.86
N PRO A 65 3.47 -30.12 13.36
CA PRO A 65 2.27 -30.16 12.53
C PRO A 65 1.00 -29.57 13.17
N SER A 66 0.82 -29.66 14.50
CA SER A 66 -0.35 -29.06 15.16
C SER A 66 -0.35 -27.53 15.07
N ASN A 67 0.83 -26.92 15.12
CA ASN A 67 0.99 -25.47 15.03
C ASN A 67 0.75 -24.93 13.61
N VAL A 68 0.91 -25.77 12.58
CA VAL A 68 0.66 -25.38 11.19
C VAL A 68 -0.82 -25.09 10.98
N GLU A 69 -1.71 -25.90 11.57
CA GLU A 69 -3.15 -25.69 11.40
C GLU A 69 -3.64 -24.49 12.22
N ASP A 70 -3.16 -24.33 13.45
CA ASP A 70 -3.43 -23.14 14.27
C ASP A 70 -2.92 -21.86 13.60
N TYR A 71 -1.74 -21.91 12.98
CA TYR A 71 -1.18 -20.78 12.24
C TYR A 71 -1.99 -20.46 10.98
N LYS A 72 -2.49 -21.46 10.23
CA LYS A 72 -3.39 -21.21 9.10
C LYS A 72 -4.70 -20.55 9.51
N HIS A 73 -5.28 -20.96 10.63
CA HIS A 73 -6.49 -20.32 11.18
C HIS A 73 -6.20 -18.86 11.57
N LEU A 74 -5.05 -18.61 12.20
CA LEU A 74 -4.62 -17.27 12.56
C LEU A 74 -4.43 -16.36 11.33
N LEU A 75 -3.90 -16.91 10.23
CA LEU A 75 -3.76 -16.22 8.95
C LEU A 75 -5.10 -15.97 8.23
N GLN A 76 -6.12 -16.80 8.45
CA GLN A 76 -7.46 -16.58 7.87
C GLN A 76 -8.15 -15.35 8.47
N ASP A 77 -7.77 -14.95 9.69
CA ASP A 77 -8.35 -13.81 10.40
C ASP A 77 -7.58 -12.49 10.17
N THR A 78 -6.37 -12.55 9.59
CA THR A 78 -5.50 -11.39 9.37
C THR A 78 -5.12 -11.21 7.91
N VAL A 79 -5.43 -10.05 7.37
CA VAL A 79 -5.29 -9.70 5.95
C VAL A 79 -3.88 -9.23 5.55
N ILE A 80 -2.97 -9.02 6.51
CA ILE A 80 -1.67 -8.39 6.22
C ILE A 80 -0.52 -9.28 6.67
N LEU A 81 0.25 -9.77 5.69
CA LEU A 81 1.60 -10.27 5.88
C LEU A 81 2.54 -9.09 6.17
N GLY A 82 2.74 -8.77 7.45
CA GLY A 82 3.53 -7.60 7.82
C GLY A 82 4.11 -7.67 9.23
N LEU A 83 5.25 -8.35 9.36
CA LEU A 83 6.08 -8.51 10.57
C LEU A 83 5.47 -9.45 11.62
N GLU A 84 5.78 -10.73 11.48
CA GLU A 84 5.52 -11.73 12.51
C GLU A 84 6.48 -11.50 13.66
N LEU A 85 5.96 -11.45 14.87
CA LEU A 85 6.72 -11.41 16.11
C LEU A 85 6.31 -12.63 16.94
N PHE A 86 7.14 -13.07 17.87
CA PHE A 86 6.73 -14.06 18.86
C PHE A 86 6.61 -13.40 20.22
N ALA A 87 5.55 -13.72 20.95
CA ALA A 87 5.44 -13.35 22.36
C ALA A 87 6.55 -14.04 23.18
N PRO A 88 6.87 -13.55 24.39
CA PRO A 88 7.86 -14.18 25.26
C PRO A 88 7.58 -15.66 25.58
N ASP A 89 6.31 -16.09 25.45
CA ASP A 89 5.87 -17.47 25.64
C ASP A 89 6.02 -18.36 24.39
N GLY A 90 6.46 -17.80 23.27
CA GLY A 90 6.68 -18.53 22.01
C GLY A 90 5.44 -18.68 21.13
N SER A 91 4.34 -17.98 21.43
CA SER A 91 3.18 -17.88 20.53
C SER A 91 3.40 -16.85 19.41
N PRO A 92 2.89 -17.07 18.19
CA PRO A 92 2.97 -16.09 17.11
C PRO A 92 2.08 -14.88 17.42
N ILE A 93 2.64 -13.69 17.26
CA ILE A 93 1.95 -12.40 17.21
C ILE A 93 1.92 -11.99 15.73
N VAL A 94 0.73 -11.96 15.14
CA VAL A 94 0.54 -11.30 13.86
C VAL A 94 0.33 -9.82 14.12
N ASN A 95 1.25 -9.01 13.58
CA ASN A 95 1.19 -7.57 13.75
C ASN A 95 0.16 -7.00 12.78
N GLU A 96 -1.00 -6.62 13.31
CA GLU A 96 -1.91 -5.73 12.61
C GLU A 96 -1.25 -4.35 12.55
N ILE A 97 -0.66 -3.97 11.41
CA ILE A 97 -0.23 -2.58 11.17
C ILE A 97 -1.50 -1.73 10.99
N ASN A 98 -2.20 -1.45 12.10
CA ASN A 98 -3.57 -0.94 12.14
C ASN A 98 -3.67 0.57 12.33
N SER A 99 -2.56 1.30 12.29
CA SER A 99 -2.58 2.77 12.43
C SER A 99 -2.39 3.46 11.09
N ASN A 100 -3.52 3.85 10.48
CA ASN A 100 -3.52 4.74 9.33
C ASN A 100 -2.93 6.10 9.70
N VAL A 101 -3.14 6.57 10.92
CA VAL A 101 -2.49 7.80 11.43
C VAL A 101 -0.96 7.65 11.47
N GLY A 102 -0.44 6.50 11.87
CA GLY A 102 0.98 6.17 11.82
C GLY A 102 1.54 6.31 10.40
N ALA A 103 0.87 5.68 9.42
CA ALA A 103 1.23 5.80 8.01
C ALA A 103 1.08 7.24 7.47
N ALA A 104 0.08 7.99 7.93
CA ALA A 104 -0.14 9.37 7.53
C ALA A 104 0.97 10.29 8.05
N ASN A 105 1.48 10.02 9.24
CA ASN A 105 2.59 10.74 9.83
C ASN A 105 3.91 10.49 9.09
N THR A 106 4.20 9.22 8.73
CA THR A 106 5.46 8.86 8.06
C THR A 106 5.51 9.38 6.62
N THR A 107 4.38 9.37 5.92
CA THR A 107 4.24 9.92 4.55
C THR A 107 3.97 11.43 4.53
N ARG A 108 3.75 12.05 5.70
CA ARG A 108 3.33 13.44 5.89
C ARG A 108 1.96 13.80 5.29
N ALA A 109 1.14 12.81 4.92
CA ALA A 109 -0.24 13.03 4.49
C ALA A 109 -1.06 13.77 5.54
N ASN A 110 -0.78 13.52 6.83
CA ASN A 110 -1.41 14.23 7.95
C ASN A 110 -1.24 15.76 7.89
N THR A 111 -0.14 16.25 7.29
CA THR A 111 0.11 17.69 7.15
C THR A 111 -0.78 18.34 6.09
N LEU A 112 -1.32 17.55 5.16
CA LEU A 112 -2.17 17.99 4.05
C LEU A 112 -3.64 18.09 4.45
N TRP A 113 -4.06 17.36 5.48
CA TRP A 113 -5.44 17.30 5.96
C TRP A 113 -6.04 18.67 6.32
N THR A 114 -7.36 18.71 6.45
CA THR A 114 -8.07 19.88 6.98
C THR A 114 -7.56 20.24 8.37
N GLY A 115 -7.13 21.49 8.55
CA GLY A 115 -6.50 21.96 9.78
C GLY A 115 -5.06 21.48 9.97
N GLY A 116 -4.48 20.77 8.99
CA GLY A 116 -3.09 20.35 8.97
C GLY A 116 -2.12 21.51 8.70
N ARG A 117 -0.83 21.25 8.94
CA ARG A 117 0.24 22.27 8.90
C ARG A 117 0.42 22.96 7.53
N SER A 118 0.05 22.30 6.43
CA SER A 118 0.17 22.88 5.09
C SER A 118 -0.89 23.96 4.81
N GLY A 119 -2.02 23.97 5.53
CA GLY A 119 -3.16 24.83 5.24
C GLY A 119 -3.93 24.49 3.95
N LEU A 120 -3.53 23.44 3.21
CA LEU A 120 -4.14 23.07 1.94
C LEU A 120 -5.51 22.38 2.08
N ASN A 121 -5.77 21.80 3.26
CA ASN A 121 -7.03 21.14 3.58
C ASN A 121 -7.42 20.00 2.61
N LEU A 122 -6.45 19.26 2.09
CA LEU A 122 -6.64 18.11 1.20
C LEU A 122 -7.07 16.88 2.02
N ASN A 123 -8.35 16.56 1.97
CA ASN A 123 -8.96 15.49 2.75
C ASN A 123 -9.73 14.46 1.89
N GLY A 124 -9.67 14.58 0.56
CA GLY A 124 -10.36 13.71 -0.39
C GLY A 124 -11.76 14.16 -0.81
N GLU A 125 -12.25 15.32 -0.35
CA GLU A 125 -13.56 15.84 -0.75
C GLU A 125 -13.67 16.02 -2.26
N GLY A 126 -14.73 15.45 -2.86
CA GLY A 126 -14.95 15.46 -4.32
C GLY A 126 -14.10 14.46 -5.10
N ILE A 127 -13.31 13.62 -4.44
CA ILE A 127 -12.54 12.54 -5.06
C ILE A 127 -13.24 11.20 -4.85
N THR A 128 -13.26 10.40 -5.90
CA THR A 128 -13.67 8.99 -5.86
C THR A 128 -12.47 8.12 -6.23
N PHE A 129 -12.15 7.14 -5.39
CA PHE A 129 -11.20 6.08 -5.74
C PHE A 129 -11.96 4.90 -6.36
N GLY A 130 -11.45 4.33 -7.44
CA GLY A 130 -11.83 2.99 -7.87
C GLY A 130 -10.87 1.99 -7.23
N VAL A 131 -11.42 1.01 -6.54
CA VAL A 131 -10.67 0.02 -5.77
C VAL A 131 -11.03 -1.35 -6.30
N TRP A 132 -10.11 -1.94 -7.04
CA TRP A 132 -10.17 -3.33 -7.50
C TRP A 132 -9.39 -4.19 -6.52
N GLU A 133 -9.96 -5.32 -6.15
CA GLU A 133 -9.37 -6.19 -5.14
C GLU A 133 -9.38 -7.65 -5.58
N ALA A 134 -8.32 -8.35 -5.22
CA ALA A 134 -8.25 -9.79 -5.42
C ALA A 134 -9.23 -10.50 -4.48
N PHE A 135 -9.57 -11.74 -4.86
CA PHE A 135 -10.41 -12.60 -4.02
C PHE A 135 -9.67 -13.03 -2.76
N ASP A 136 -10.22 -12.66 -1.61
CA ASP A 136 -9.93 -13.21 -0.30
C ASP A 136 -10.80 -14.43 -0.05
N ASN A 137 -10.28 -15.42 0.67
CA ASN A 137 -11.10 -16.49 1.21
C ASN A 137 -11.42 -16.19 2.67
N THR A 138 -12.71 -16.01 2.96
CA THR A 138 -13.18 -15.88 4.34
C THR A 138 -13.00 -17.18 5.13
N PRO A 139 -13.03 -17.15 6.47
CA PRO A 139 -12.99 -18.37 7.30
C PRO A 139 -14.13 -19.37 7.01
N THR A 140 -15.21 -18.93 6.36
CA THR A 140 -16.33 -19.78 5.93
C THR A 140 -16.09 -20.44 4.56
N GLY A 141 -14.95 -20.19 3.92
CA GLY A 141 -14.59 -20.70 2.59
C GLY A 141 -15.22 -19.93 1.43
N GLN A 142 -15.88 -18.80 1.70
CA GLN A 142 -16.44 -17.93 0.67
C GLN A 142 -15.37 -17.00 0.11
N SER A 143 -15.21 -16.97 -1.21
CA SER A 143 -14.35 -16.01 -1.90
C SER A 143 -15.05 -14.65 -2.01
N VAL A 144 -14.39 -13.59 -1.57
CA VAL A 144 -14.92 -12.21 -1.49
C VAL A 144 -13.86 -11.23 -1.96
N ALA A 145 -14.28 -10.10 -2.53
CA ALA A 145 -13.35 -9.06 -2.98
C ALA A 145 -13.88 -7.64 -2.69
N ALA A 146 -15.18 -7.51 -2.40
CA ALA A 146 -15.79 -6.22 -2.17
C ALA A 146 -15.36 -5.59 -0.83
N ILE A 147 -15.26 -4.25 -0.83
CA ILE A 147 -15.20 -3.44 0.39
C ILE A 147 -16.52 -3.61 1.15
N LEU A 148 -16.48 -3.82 2.47
CA LEU A 148 -17.66 -3.91 3.32
C LEU A 148 -18.31 -2.52 3.50
N PRO A 149 -19.45 -2.22 2.85
CA PRO A 149 -20.03 -0.87 2.87
C PRO A 149 -20.61 -0.49 4.23
N THR A 150 -20.91 -1.49 5.07
CA THR A 150 -21.49 -1.32 6.40
C THR A 150 -20.44 -1.16 7.49
N HIS A 151 -19.14 -1.21 7.16
CA HIS A 151 -18.09 -0.98 8.15
C HIS A 151 -18.20 0.44 8.72
N GLN A 152 -18.10 0.60 10.03
CA GLN A 152 -18.33 1.89 10.71
C GLN A 152 -17.48 3.04 10.15
N GLU A 153 -16.26 2.72 9.70
CA GLU A 153 -15.34 3.72 9.14
C GLU A 153 -15.69 4.13 7.71
N LEU A 154 -16.53 3.39 6.99
CA LEU A 154 -16.78 3.53 5.55
C LEU A 154 -18.27 3.72 5.20
N ALA A 155 -19.16 3.62 6.20
CA ALA A 155 -20.60 3.70 6.04
C ALA A 155 -21.02 4.93 5.21
N GLY A 156 -21.78 4.67 4.15
CA GLY A 156 -22.30 5.70 3.24
C GLY A 156 -21.29 6.24 2.23
N ARG A 157 -20.10 5.65 2.11
CA ARG A 157 -19.04 6.13 1.17
C ARG A 157 -18.57 5.09 0.16
N VAL A 158 -19.13 3.88 0.21
CA VAL A 158 -18.78 2.77 -0.69
C VAL A 158 -19.96 2.46 -1.60
N THR A 159 -19.71 2.42 -2.90
CA THR A 159 -20.62 1.93 -3.92
C THR A 159 -20.01 0.68 -4.55
N ILE A 160 -20.73 -0.44 -4.51
CA ILE A 160 -20.33 -1.64 -5.26
C ILE A 160 -20.72 -1.41 -6.73
N MET A 161 -19.74 -1.49 -7.61
CA MET A 161 -19.91 -1.13 -9.03
C MET A 161 -20.16 -2.34 -9.92
N ASP A 162 -19.90 -3.54 -9.40
CA ASP A 162 -20.04 -4.81 -10.07
C ASP A 162 -20.82 -5.82 -9.19
N GLY A 163 -20.77 -7.10 -9.56
CA GLY A 163 -21.39 -8.19 -8.80
C GLY A 163 -20.54 -8.71 -7.64
N ALA A 164 -19.51 -7.98 -7.20
CA ALA A 164 -18.53 -8.47 -6.24
C ALA A 164 -19.20 -8.95 -4.93
N VAL A 165 -18.77 -10.12 -4.49
CA VAL A 165 -19.34 -10.79 -3.32
C VAL A 165 -18.85 -10.08 -2.04
N LEU A 166 -19.82 -9.69 -1.20
CA LEU A 166 -19.56 -9.01 0.06
C LEU A 166 -18.97 -9.96 1.12
N PRO A 167 -18.06 -9.47 1.97
CA PRO A 167 -17.62 -10.19 3.16
C PRO A 167 -18.77 -10.30 4.18
N GLY A 168 -19.00 -11.51 4.71
CA GLY A 168 -20.12 -11.87 5.58
C GLY A 168 -20.10 -11.31 7.01
N GLY A 169 -19.46 -10.16 7.24
CA GLY A 169 -19.41 -9.47 8.54
C GLY A 169 -18.49 -10.09 9.60
N LEU A 170 -17.91 -11.26 9.35
CA LEU A 170 -16.90 -11.91 10.20
C LEU A 170 -15.63 -12.12 9.37
N GLY A 171 -14.54 -11.46 9.79
CA GLY A 171 -13.23 -11.54 9.15
C GLY A 171 -12.75 -10.20 8.59
N ALA A 172 -11.46 -9.92 8.75
CA ALA A 172 -10.80 -8.88 7.97
C ALA A 172 -10.83 -9.31 6.50
N ASN A 173 -11.31 -8.44 5.61
CA ASN A 173 -11.09 -8.62 4.17
C ASN A 173 -10.17 -7.51 3.66
N HIS A 174 -9.33 -7.87 2.71
CA HIS A 174 -8.30 -7.06 2.11
C HIS A 174 -8.83 -5.76 1.54
N GLY A 175 -9.91 -5.83 0.77
CA GLY A 175 -10.57 -4.64 0.25
C GLY A 175 -11.00 -3.65 1.34
N THR A 176 -11.58 -4.11 2.46
CA THR A 176 -11.97 -3.19 3.55
C THR A 176 -10.76 -2.58 4.26
N HIS A 177 -9.67 -3.32 4.43
CA HIS A 177 -8.45 -2.77 5.01
C HIS A 177 -7.79 -1.72 4.08
N VAL A 178 -7.70 -2.01 2.78
CA VAL A 178 -7.19 -1.08 1.76
C VAL A 178 -8.06 0.18 1.73
N ALA A 179 -9.39 0.02 1.67
CA ALA A 179 -10.35 1.12 1.76
C ALA A 179 -10.19 1.94 3.05
N GLY A 180 -9.92 1.28 4.17
CA GLY A 180 -9.61 1.93 5.45
C GLY A 180 -8.40 2.85 5.33
N THR A 181 -7.29 2.33 4.81
CA THR A 181 -6.05 3.09 4.59
C THR A 181 -6.29 4.33 3.73
N LEU A 182 -7.04 4.16 2.64
CA LEU A 182 -7.36 5.25 1.74
C LEU A 182 -8.26 6.29 2.39
N ALA A 183 -9.39 5.86 2.94
CA ALA A 183 -10.51 6.76 3.12
C ALA A 183 -11.22 6.63 4.46
N ALA A 184 -10.85 5.78 5.41
CA ALA A 184 -11.56 5.67 6.71
C ALA A 184 -11.85 7.03 7.37
N THR A 185 -13.06 7.18 7.90
CA THR A 185 -13.54 8.44 8.47
C THR A 185 -12.72 8.86 9.69
N GLY A 186 -12.23 7.89 10.47
CA GLY A 186 -11.55 8.11 11.73
C GLY A 186 -12.51 8.17 12.92
N VAL A 187 -13.59 7.38 12.90
CA VAL A 187 -14.46 7.20 14.08
C VAL A 187 -13.62 6.64 15.22
N VAL A 188 -12.78 5.65 14.91
CA VAL A 188 -11.59 5.30 15.68
C VAL A 188 -10.45 6.20 15.20
N GLY A 189 -9.91 7.03 16.09
CA GLY A 189 -8.93 8.07 15.74
C GLY A 189 -7.71 7.53 14.97
N ASP A 190 -7.17 6.38 15.38
CA ASP A 190 -6.01 5.75 14.73
C ASP A 190 -6.30 5.18 13.33
N ALA A 191 -7.58 4.93 13.02
CA ALA A 191 -8.01 4.37 11.75
C ALA A 191 -8.19 5.43 10.66
N LYS A 192 -8.07 6.73 10.95
CA LYS A 192 -8.33 7.79 9.97
C LYS A 192 -7.49 7.64 8.69
N GLY A 193 -8.16 7.48 7.55
CA GLY A 193 -7.52 7.30 6.25
C GLY A 193 -6.91 8.59 5.69
N MET A 194 -6.04 8.44 4.69
CA MET A 194 -5.33 9.56 4.06
C MET A 194 -6.27 10.60 3.43
N ALA A 195 -7.39 10.15 2.90
CA ALA A 195 -8.42 10.92 2.21
C ALA A 195 -9.80 10.65 2.85
N SER A 196 -9.94 10.96 4.15
CA SER A 196 -11.12 10.64 4.98
C SER A 196 -12.49 11.12 4.46
N LYS A 197 -12.54 12.02 3.47
CA LYS A 197 -13.77 12.51 2.81
C LYS A 197 -14.00 11.94 1.41
N ALA A 198 -13.13 11.08 0.90
CA ALA A 198 -13.30 10.47 -0.41
C ALA A 198 -14.44 9.45 -0.45
N LEU A 199 -14.97 9.24 -1.65
CA LEU A 199 -15.86 8.15 -2.00
C LEU A 199 -15.07 6.97 -2.58
N LEU A 200 -15.66 5.78 -2.54
CA LEU A 200 -15.05 4.54 -2.97
C LEU A 200 -16.01 3.80 -3.92
N HIS A 201 -15.51 3.46 -5.09
CA HIS A 201 -16.11 2.52 -6.01
C HIS A 201 -15.40 1.17 -5.84
N SER A 202 -16.12 0.15 -5.41
CA SER A 202 -15.57 -1.19 -5.15
C SER A 202 -15.83 -2.11 -6.34
N TYR A 203 -14.80 -2.86 -6.70
CA TYR A 203 -14.81 -3.88 -7.75
C TYR A 203 -14.06 -5.13 -7.27
N ASP A 204 -14.37 -6.29 -7.83
CA ASP A 204 -13.51 -7.46 -7.81
C ASP A 204 -12.48 -7.43 -8.95
N ALA A 205 -11.49 -8.32 -8.91
CA ALA A 205 -10.42 -8.35 -9.92
C ALA A 205 -10.81 -9.00 -11.24
N ASN A 206 -12.04 -9.48 -11.43
CA ASN A 206 -12.45 -10.06 -12.70
C ASN A 206 -12.63 -8.97 -13.75
N ASN A 207 -12.01 -9.15 -14.92
CA ASN A 207 -12.17 -8.23 -16.05
C ASN A 207 -11.77 -6.77 -15.71
N ASP A 208 -10.87 -6.62 -14.73
CA ASP A 208 -10.41 -5.36 -14.17
C ASP A 208 -9.87 -4.38 -15.22
N GLU A 209 -9.10 -4.84 -16.21
CA GLU A 209 -8.57 -4.00 -17.29
C GLU A 209 -9.67 -3.27 -18.07
N ALA A 210 -10.72 -4.00 -18.46
CA ALA A 210 -11.85 -3.43 -19.20
C ALA A 210 -12.68 -2.48 -18.34
N GLU A 211 -12.89 -2.84 -17.06
CA GLU A 211 -13.60 -2.01 -16.11
C GLU A 211 -12.85 -0.72 -15.77
N MET A 212 -11.54 -0.79 -15.56
CA MET A 212 -10.68 0.36 -15.34
C MET A 212 -10.68 1.29 -16.55
N ALA A 213 -10.62 0.75 -17.77
CA ALA A 213 -10.70 1.54 -19.00
C ALA A 213 -12.04 2.30 -19.09
N ILE A 214 -13.16 1.65 -18.78
CA ILE A 214 -14.49 2.26 -18.74
C ILE A 214 -14.60 3.30 -17.61
N ALA A 215 -14.10 2.98 -16.41
CA ALA A 215 -14.12 3.88 -15.27
C ALA A 215 -13.31 5.15 -15.55
N ALA A 216 -12.12 5.02 -16.15
CA ALA A 216 -11.30 6.15 -16.59
C ALA A 216 -12.00 6.99 -17.67
N ALA A 217 -12.63 6.35 -18.66
CA ALA A 217 -13.42 7.04 -19.69
C ALA A 217 -14.60 7.82 -19.09
N ASN A 218 -15.16 7.34 -17.96
CA ASN A 218 -16.22 7.98 -17.20
C ASN A 218 -15.71 8.99 -16.15
N GLY A 219 -14.42 9.31 -16.15
CA GLY A 219 -13.85 10.38 -15.33
C GLY A 219 -13.27 9.94 -13.99
N LEU A 220 -13.07 8.64 -13.75
CA LEU A 220 -12.29 8.18 -12.60
C LEU A 220 -10.81 8.61 -12.79
N VAL A 221 -10.26 9.28 -11.78
CA VAL A 221 -8.89 9.84 -11.84
C VAL A 221 -7.86 9.07 -11.01
N ILE A 222 -8.31 8.20 -10.10
CA ILE A 222 -7.42 7.41 -9.25
C ILE A 222 -8.00 6.00 -9.13
N SER A 223 -7.19 5.01 -9.52
CA SER A 223 -7.43 3.59 -9.28
C SER A 223 -6.45 3.05 -8.24
N GLN A 224 -6.90 2.03 -7.51
CA GLN A 224 -6.12 1.24 -6.58
C GLN A 224 -6.30 -0.24 -6.96
N HIS A 225 -5.19 -0.97 -7.05
CA HIS A 225 -5.14 -2.41 -7.32
C HIS A 225 -4.03 -3.08 -6.48
N SER A 226 -4.32 -3.48 -5.23
CA SER A 226 -3.37 -4.14 -4.31
C SER A 226 -3.11 -5.62 -4.65
N TYR A 227 -2.97 -5.95 -5.94
CA TYR A 227 -2.72 -7.30 -6.43
C TYR A 227 -1.76 -7.26 -7.62
N GLY A 228 -1.28 -8.43 -8.05
CA GLY A 228 -0.40 -8.54 -9.19
C GLY A 228 -0.25 -9.98 -9.67
N PHE A 229 0.36 -10.13 -10.85
CA PHE A 229 0.59 -11.44 -11.44
C PHE A 229 1.83 -12.12 -10.83
N ASN A 230 1.75 -13.45 -10.70
CA ASN A 230 2.92 -14.23 -10.32
C ASN A 230 3.89 -14.36 -11.51
N ALA A 231 4.96 -13.57 -11.49
CA ALA A 231 5.98 -13.52 -12.54
C ALA A 231 6.84 -14.80 -12.69
N SER A 232 6.61 -15.83 -11.86
CA SER A 232 7.33 -17.13 -11.97
C SER A 232 6.71 -18.11 -12.96
N SER A 233 5.57 -17.77 -13.58
CA SER A 233 4.97 -18.61 -14.62
C SER A 233 5.74 -18.45 -15.95
N PRO A 234 6.24 -19.53 -16.57
CA PRO A 234 6.98 -19.48 -17.84
C PRO A 234 6.13 -19.06 -19.06
N THR A 235 4.86 -18.72 -18.85
CA THR A 235 3.92 -18.23 -19.88
C THR A 235 3.49 -16.77 -19.67
N PHE A 236 4.09 -16.07 -18.70
CA PHE A 236 3.76 -14.65 -18.49
C PHE A 236 4.36 -13.79 -19.62
N GLN A 237 3.49 -13.34 -20.51
CA GLN A 237 3.77 -12.28 -21.47
C GLN A 237 2.90 -11.10 -21.04
N SER A 238 3.52 -10.03 -20.53
CA SER A 238 2.78 -8.82 -20.17
C SER A 238 2.38 -8.10 -21.47
N ASP A 239 1.09 -7.93 -21.71
CA ASP A 239 0.57 -7.15 -22.85
C ASP A 239 0.48 -5.63 -22.54
N ILE A 240 1.38 -5.14 -21.67
CA ILE A 240 1.50 -3.72 -21.29
C ILE A 240 2.56 -3.03 -22.15
#